data_AF-A0A378C3S3-F1
#
_entry.id   AF-A0A378C3S3-F1
#
_cell.length_a   1.000
_cell.length_b   1.000
_cell.length_c   1.000
_cell.angle_alpha   90.00
_cell.angle_beta   90.00
_cell.angle_gamma   90.00
#
_symmetry.space_group_name_H-M   'P 1'
#
loop_
_entity.id
_entity.type
_entity.pdbx_description
1 polymer ?
#
loop_
_entity_poly.entity_id
_entity_poly.type
_entity_poly.pdbx_seq_one_letter_code
_entity_poly.pdbx_strand_id
1 'polypeptide(L)'
;MSVLVATAYMEEAERFDWLVAMNAGEVLATGSAAELKAQTGSQTLEQAFIALLPEAQRQAHRAVVIPPRDSREEEIAIEARGLTMRFGNFVAVDHVNFRIARGEIFGFLGSNGCGKSTTMKMLTGLLPASEGEAWLFGQPVDRRISPPASGWAICRRPSRSIAS
;
A
#
# COMPACT_ATOMS: atom_id res chain seq x y z
N MET A 1 35.01 -6.91 -6.82
CA MET A 1 33.69 -7.51 -7.15
C MET A 1 32.71 -6.37 -7.20
N SER A 2 31.97 -6.21 -8.30
CA SER A 2 31.00 -5.13 -8.46
C SER A 2 29.60 -5.73 -8.43
N VAL A 3 28.71 -5.14 -7.63
CA VAL A 3 27.31 -5.57 -7.50
C VAL A 3 26.43 -4.41 -7.91
N LEU A 4 25.45 -4.66 -8.76
CA LEU A 4 24.43 -3.68 -9.13
C LEU A 4 23.13 -4.03 -8.39
N VAL A 5 22.59 -3.06 -7.65
CA VAL A 5 21.33 -3.20 -6.90
C VAL A 5 20.33 -2.19 -7.43
N ALA A 6 19.11 -2.64 -7.71
CA ALA A 6 17.99 -1.76 -8.03
C ALA A 6 17.08 -1.67 -6.80
N THR A 7 16.96 -0.48 -6.22
CA THR A 7 16.06 -0.21 -5.09
C THR A 7 15.27 1.08 -5.35
N ALA A 8 14.04 1.12 -4.84
CA ALA A 8 13.23 2.33 -4.81
C ALA A 8 13.27 3.01 -3.43
N TYR A 9 13.98 2.43 -2.45
CA TYR A 9 14.09 2.95 -1.10
C TYR A 9 15.30 3.86 -0.96
N MET A 10 15.06 5.17 -0.82
CA MET A 10 16.13 6.18 -0.79
C MET A 10 17.09 5.98 0.40
N GLU A 11 16.60 5.51 1.55
CA GLU A 11 17.43 5.21 2.72
C GLU A 11 18.39 4.02 2.52
N GLU A 12 17.99 3.06 1.67
CA GLU A 12 18.85 1.95 1.27
C GLU A 12 19.87 2.44 0.23
N ALA A 13 19.41 3.23 -0.75
CA ALA A 13 20.24 3.85 -1.77
C ALA A 13 21.37 4.69 -1.14
N GLU A 14 21.10 5.46 -0.09
CA GLU A 14 22.11 6.28 0.59
C GLU A 14 23.31 5.50 1.17
N ARG A 15 23.21 4.17 1.31
CA ARG A 15 24.28 3.32 1.86
C ARG A 15 25.25 2.80 0.80
N PHE A 16 24.96 2.98 -0.48
CA PHE A 16 25.84 2.54 -1.56
C PHE A 16 26.88 3.60 -1.92
N ASP A 17 28.02 3.14 -2.42
CA ASP A 17 29.14 4.00 -2.81
C ASP A 17 28.81 4.89 -4.02
N TRP A 18 27.96 4.39 -4.93
CA TRP A 18 27.65 5.06 -6.19
C TRP A 18 26.22 4.76 -6.64
N LEU A 19 25.55 5.79 -7.16
CA LEU A 19 24.15 5.77 -7.54
C LEU A 19 23.96 6.16 -8.99
N VAL A 20 22.92 5.58 -9.59
CA VAL A 20 22.35 6.00 -10.87
C VAL A 20 20.90 6.38 -10.62
N ALA A 21 20.59 7.67 -10.65
CA ALA A 21 19.22 8.15 -10.60
C ALA A 21 18.62 8.04 -12.00
N MET A 22 17.50 7.32 -12.14
CA MET A 22 16.86 7.09 -13.43
C MET A 22 15.36 7.39 -13.37
N ASN A 23 14.81 7.86 -14.49
CA ASN A 23 13.37 8.03 -14.69
C ASN A 23 13.01 7.78 -16.15
N ALA A 24 11.92 7.06 -16.41
CA ALA A 24 11.44 6.74 -17.76
C ALA A 24 12.50 6.15 -18.72
N GLY A 25 13.48 5.40 -18.19
CA GLY A 25 14.57 4.81 -18.97
C GLY A 25 15.75 5.75 -19.22
N GLU A 26 15.69 6.99 -18.76
CA GLU A 26 16.77 7.97 -18.86
C GLU A 26 17.54 8.08 -17.55
N VAL A 27 18.86 8.25 -17.65
CA VAL A 27 19.72 8.55 -16.50
C VAL A 27 19.65 10.05 -16.22
N LEU A 28 19.12 10.40 -15.06
CA LEU A 28 18.99 11.78 -14.61
C LEU A 28 20.30 12.32 -14.03
N ALA A 29 20.99 11.48 -13.24
CA ALA A 29 22.27 11.81 -12.63
C ALA A 29 23.01 10.54 -12.18
N THR A 30 24.31 10.66 -12.00
CA THR A 30 25.15 9.62 -11.42
C THR A 30 26.14 10.21 -10.43
N GLY A 31 26.50 9.45 -9.39
CA GLY A 31 27.40 9.90 -8.34
C GLY A 31 27.08 9.28 -6.99
N SER A 32 27.84 9.65 -5.96
CA SER A 32 27.54 9.32 -4.58
C SER A 32 26.29 10.06 -4.08
N ALA A 33 25.67 9.57 -3.01
CA ALA A 33 24.54 10.25 -2.38
C ALA A 33 24.87 11.70 -1.94
N ALA A 34 26.12 11.95 -1.51
CA ALA A 34 26.57 13.29 -1.13
C ALA A 34 26.64 14.25 -2.32
N GLU A 35 27.16 13.78 -3.46
CA GLU A 35 27.25 14.57 -4.69
C GLU A 35 25.86 14.93 -5.22
N LEU A 36 24.93 13.97 -5.25
CA LEU A 36 23.56 14.22 -5.71
C LEU A 36 22.82 15.22 -4.81
N LYS A 37 23.00 15.12 -3.48
CA LYS A 37 22.44 16.09 -2.52
C LYS A 37 23.04 17.49 -2.70
N ALA A 38 24.35 17.58 -2.89
CA ALA A 38 25.04 18.85 -3.12
C ALA A 38 24.62 19.51 -4.45
N GLN A 39 24.53 18.73 -5.54
CA GLN A 39 24.12 19.20 -6.86
C GLN A 39 22.71 19.81 -6.86
N THR A 40 21.83 19.29 -6.02
CA THR A 40 20.41 19.68 -5.96
C THR A 40 20.10 20.62 -4.79
N GLY A 41 21.07 20.93 -3.92
CA GLY A 41 20.85 21.72 -2.71
C GLY A 41 19.89 21.06 -1.71
N SER A 42 19.81 19.73 -1.70
CA SER A 42 18.82 18.97 -0.94
C SER A 42 19.39 18.39 0.36
N GLN A 43 18.55 18.22 1.37
CA GLN A 43 18.95 17.63 2.65
C GLN A 43 18.87 16.10 2.63
N THR A 44 17.96 15.55 1.82
CA THR A 44 17.74 14.10 1.70
C THR A 44 17.92 13.64 0.25
N LEU A 45 18.27 12.37 0.06
CA LEU A 45 18.36 11.80 -1.29
C LEU A 45 17.01 11.77 -2.01
N GLU A 46 15.90 11.65 -1.28
CA GLU A 46 14.55 11.77 -1.84
C GLU A 46 14.31 13.15 -2.47
N GLN A 47 14.64 14.22 -1.75
CA GLN A 47 14.53 15.58 -2.26
C GLN A 47 15.44 15.81 -3.48
N ALA A 48 16.66 15.26 -3.43
CA ALA A 48 17.60 15.33 -4.55
C ALA A 48 17.03 14.64 -5.80
N PHE A 49 16.47 13.43 -5.63
CA PHE A 49 15.83 12.71 -6.73
C PHE A 49 14.64 13.49 -7.30
N ILE A 50 13.76 14.04 -6.45
CA ILE A 50 12.63 14.86 -6.88
C ILE A 50 13.13 16.07 -7.67
N ALA A 51 14.16 16.77 -7.19
CA ALA A 51 14.72 17.95 -7.87
C ALA A 51 15.28 17.64 -9.28
N LEU A 52 15.73 16.40 -9.53
CA LEU A 52 16.22 15.94 -10.82
C LEU A 52 15.12 15.53 -11.81
N LEU A 53 13.88 15.34 -11.36
CA LEU A 53 12.78 14.94 -12.24
C LEU A 53 12.42 16.04 -13.25
N PRO A 54 11.83 15.69 -14.41
CA PRO A 54 11.25 16.67 -15.32
C PRO A 54 10.21 17.55 -14.62
N GLU A 55 10.12 18.83 -15.00
CA GLU A 55 9.25 19.83 -14.36
C GLU A 55 7.79 19.35 -14.18
N ALA A 56 7.22 18.73 -15.20
CA ALA A 56 5.85 18.22 -15.16
C ALA A 56 5.64 17.16 -14.05
N GLN A 57 6.66 16.37 -13.73
CA GLN A 57 6.60 15.35 -12.68
C GLN A 57 6.96 15.95 -11.31
N ARG A 58 7.86 16.94 -11.27
CA ARG A 58 8.16 17.70 -10.04
C ARG A 58 6.92 18.36 -9.46
N GLN A 59 6.13 19.03 -10.30
CA GLN A 59 4.89 19.68 -9.89
C GLN A 59 3.81 18.70 -9.42
N ALA A 60 3.86 17.45 -9.87
CA ALA A 60 2.93 16.40 -9.44
C ALA A 60 3.29 15.81 -8.07
N HIS A 61 4.54 15.96 -7.61
CA HIS A 61 4.97 15.51 -6.29
C HIS A 61 4.44 16.45 -5.21
N ARG A 62 3.32 16.06 -4.59
CA ARG A 62 2.74 16.76 -3.43
C ARG A 62 2.71 15.84 -2.23
N ALA A 63 3.08 16.37 -1.07
CA ALA A 63 2.92 15.66 0.20
C ALA A 63 1.46 15.21 0.36
N VAL A 64 1.26 13.92 0.66
CA VAL A 64 -0.07 13.38 0.93
C VAL A 64 -0.51 13.90 2.29
N VAL A 65 -1.55 14.73 2.29
CA VAL A 65 -2.21 15.19 3.52
C VAL A 65 -3.37 14.25 3.80
N ILE A 66 -3.34 13.55 4.93
CA ILE A 66 -4.44 12.70 5.40
C ILE A 66 -5.27 13.55 6.36
N PRO A 67 -6.44 14.08 5.94
CA PRO A 67 -7.28 14.85 6.85
C PRO A 67 -7.83 13.94 7.96
N PRO A 68 -8.02 14.46 9.18
CA PRO A 68 -8.73 13.75 10.24
C PRO A 68 -10.14 13.35 9.78
N ARG A 69 -10.57 12.14 10.13
CA ARG A 69 -11.92 11.64 9.82
C ARG A 69 -12.96 12.35 10.69
N ASP A 70 -14.08 12.77 10.08
CA ASP A 70 -15.26 13.19 10.83
C ASP A 70 -15.99 11.93 11.35
N SER A 71 -16.17 11.81 12.67
CA SER A 71 -16.67 10.61 13.32
C SER A 71 -18.19 10.47 13.31
N ARG A 72 -18.92 11.41 12.68
CA ARG A 72 -20.39 11.48 12.70
C ARG A 72 -21.09 10.39 11.90
N GLU A 73 -20.38 9.72 10.98
CA GLU A 73 -20.90 8.58 10.22
C GLU A 73 -20.24 7.28 10.70
N GLU A 74 -21.06 6.38 11.26
CA GLU A 74 -20.67 5.08 11.84
C GLU A 74 -21.11 3.90 10.97
N GLU A 75 -21.42 4.12 9.68
CA GLU A 75 -21.76 3.03 8.78
C GLU A 75 -20.58 2.05 8.69
N ILE A 76 -20.77 0.79 9.10
CA ILE A 76 -19.70 -0.22 9.08
C ILE A 76 -19.56 -0.77 7.66
N ALA A 77 -18.37 -0.57 7.09
CA ALA A 77 -18.02 -1.09 5.77
C ALA A 77 -17.46 -2.51 5.86
N ILE A 78 -16.67 -2.82 6.89
CA ILE A 78 -16.09 -4.16 7.08
C ILE A 78 -16.24 -4.57 8.53
N GLU A 79 -16.70 -5.79 8.78
CA GLU A 79 -16.76 -6.37 10.12
C GLU A 79 -16.13 -7.77 10.10
N ALA A 80 -15.30 -8.07 11.10
CA ALA A 80 -14.73 -9.39 11.35
C ALA A 80 -15.06 -9.81 12.77
N ARG A 81 -15.59 -11.02 12.94
CA ARG A 81 -15.92 -11.61 14.24
C ARG A 81 -15.30 -12.99 14.37
N GLY A 82 -14.42 -13.14 15.36
CA GLY A 82 -13.71 -14.38 15.66
C GLY A 82 -12.97 -14.97 14.46
N LEU A 83 -12.47 -14.11 13.56
CA LEU A 83 -11.95 -14.54 12.28
C LEU A 83 -10.64 -15.32 12.48
N THR A 84 -10.65 -16.60 12.06
CA THR A 84 -9.55 -17.53 12.30
C THR A 84 -9.17 -18.25 11.01
N MET A 85 -7.86 -18.37 10.78
CA MET A 85 -7.27 -19.15 9.69
C MET A 85 -6.32 -20.21 10.23
N ARG A 86 -6.58 -21.47 9.89
CA ARG A 86 -5.70 -22.62 10.17
C ARG A 86 -5.22 -23.25 8.87
N PHE A 87 -3.92 -23.51 8.79
CA PHE A 87 -3.29 -24.30 7.75
C PHE A 87 -2.74 -25.59 8.37
N GLY A 88 -3.50 -26.68 8.28
CA GLY A 88 -3.20 -27.90 9.02
C GLY A 88 -3.13 -27.61 10.53
N ASN A 89 -1.97 -27.84 11.14
CA ASN A 89 -1.74 -27.61 12.57
C ASN A 89 -1.27 -26.19 12.92
N PHE A 90 -1.11 -25.31 11.93
CA PHE A 90 -0.63 -23.94 12.14
C PHE A 90 -1.78 -22.94 12.12
N VAL A 91 -1.88 -22.08 13.13
CA VAL A 91 -2.86 -20.99 13.21
C VAL A 91 -2.23 -19.71 12.69
N ALA A 92 -2.63 -19.27 11.50
CA ALA A 92 -2.08 -18.08 10.86
C ALA A 92 -2.79 -16.79 11.31
N VAL A 93 -4.05 -16.90 11.71
CA VAL A 93 -4.88 -15.81 12.25
C VAL A 93 -5.75 -16.42 13.33
N ASP A 94 -5.79 -15.80 14.51
CA ASP A 94 -6.44 -16.35 15.69
C ASP A 94 -7.48 -15.38 16.25
N HIS A 95 -8.77 -15.72 16.10
CA HIS A 95 -9.91 -15.02 16.69
C HIS A 95 -9.89 -13.49 16.56
N VAL A 96 -9.57 -12.98 15.37
CA VAL A 96 -9.47 -11.54 15.15
C VAL A 96 -10.86 -10.90 15.09
N ASN A 97 -11.05 -9.81 15.83
CA ASN A 97 -12.29 -9.04 15.89
C ASN A 97 -12.01 -7.56 15.60
N PHE A 98 -12.68 -6.99 14.61
CA PHE A 98 -12.63 -5.55 14.35
C PHE A 98 -13.79 -5.08 13.48
N ARG A 99 -14.01 -3.77 13.45
CA ARG A 99 -14.95 -3.08 12.57
C ARG A 99 -14.24 -1.91 11.91
N ILE A 100 -14.47 -1.73 10.62
CA ILE A 100 -13.93 -0.62 9.83
C ILE A 100 -15.13 0.17 9.32
N ALA A 101 -15.19 1.45 9.71
CA ALA A 101 -16.23 2.36 9.26
C ALA A 101 -16.04 2.75 7.78
N ARG A 102 -17.12 3.18 7.15
CA ARG A 102 -17.10 3.72 5.79
C ARG A 102 -16.19 4.95 5.75
N GLY A 103 -15.30 4.99 4.76
CA GLY A 103 -14.31 6.06 4.61
C GLY A 103 -13.13 5.99 5.59
N GLU A 104 -13.07 4.98 6.46
CA GLU A 104 -11.91 4.75 7.32
C GLU A 104 -10.75 4.13 6.53
N ILE A 105 -9.56 4.71 6.68
CA ILE A 105 -8.32 4.15 6.17
C ILE A 105 -7.76 3.21 7.25
N PHE A 106 -7.95 1.92 7.06
CA PHE A 106 -7.45 0.87 7.95
C PHE A 106 -6.27 0.12 7.31
N GLY A 107 -5.20 -0.12 8.08
CA GLY A 107 -4.01 -0.81 7.61
C GLY A 107 -3.57 -1.91 8.56
N PHE A 108 -3.20 -3.07 8.01
CA PHE A 108 -2.54 -4.13 8.76
C PHE A 108 -1.02 -3.91 8.77
N LEU A 109 -0.43 -3.75 9.95
CA LEU A 109 1.02 -3.61 10.14
C LEU A 109 1.55 -4.75 11.01
N GLY A 110 2.74 -5.25 10.70
CA GLY A 110 3.39 -6.32 11.46
C GLY A 110 4.46 -7.04 10.65
N SER A 111 5.20 -7.95 11.30
CA SER A 111 6.29 -8.72 10.69
C SER A 111 5.80 -9.69 9.60
N ASN A 112 6.73 -10.23 8.82
CA ASN A 112 6.40 -11.28 7.85
C ASN A 112 5.84 -12.51 8.59
N GLY A 113 4.77 -13.08 8.05
CA GLY A 113 4.11 -14.25 8.64
C GLY A 113 3.07 -13.94 9.74
N CYS A 114 2.89 -12.68 10.17
CA CYS A 114 1.92 -12.34 11.24
C CYS A 114 0.44 -12.34 10.80
N GLY A 115 0.11 -12.90 9.63
CA GLY A 115 -1.27 -13.05 9.16
C GLY A 115 -1.88 -11.90 8.34
N LYS A 116 -1.17 -10.78 8.07
CA LYS A 116 -1.73 -9.61 7.33
C LYS A 116 -2.44 -9.97 6.02
N SER A 117 -1.70 -10.59 5.09
CA SER A 117 -2.24 -10.96 3.78
C SER A 117 -3.27 -12.08 3.89
N THR A 118 -3.16 -12.94 4.90
CA THR A 118 -4.11 -14.01 5.19
C THR A 118 -5.45 -13.42 5.62
N THR A 119 -5.44 -12.47 6.56
CA THR A 119 -6.63 -11.72 6.99
C THR A 119 -7.24 -10.98 5.81
N MET A 120 -6.45 -10.27 5.00
CA MET A 120 -6.95 -9.56 3.83
C MET A 120 -7.65 -10.51 2.84
N LYS A 121 -7.05 -11.67 2.55
CA LYS A 121 -7.66 -12.67 1.65
C LYS A 121 -8.97 -13.24 2.20
N MET A 122 -9.08 -13.39 3.53
CA MET A 122 -10.34 -13.80 4.16
C MET A 122 -11.42 -12.74 3.98
N LEU A 123 -11.10 -11.47 4.22
CA LEU A 123 -12.06 -10.37 4.07
C LEU A 123 -12.52 -10.20 2.62
N THR A 124 -11.65 -10.42 1.63
CA THR A 124 -12.01 -10.30 0.21
C THR A 124 -12.64 -11.57 -0.37
N GLY A 125 -12.84 -12.62 0.43
CA GLY A 125 -13.42 -13.90 -0.03
C GLY A 125 -12.46 -14.76 -0.88
N LEU A 126 -11.19 -14.37 -1.03
CA LEU A 126 -10.20 -15.15 -1.77
C LEU A 126 -9.69 -16.38 -1.01
N LEU A 127 -9.89 -16.40 0.31
CA LEU A 127 -9.48 -17.50 1.17
C LEU A 127 -10.57 -17.73 2.22
N PRO A 128 -11.27 -18.87 2.23
CA PRO A 128 -12.33 -19.12 3.19
C PRO A 128 -11.78 -19.29 4.60
N ALA A 129 -12.32 -18.54 5.56
CA ALA A 129 -11.95 -18.67 6.97
C ALA A 129 -12.20 -20.08 7.51
N SER A 130 -11.33 -20.56 8.40
CA SER A 130 -11.52 -21.84 9.08
C SER A 130 -12.65 -21.74 10.11
N GLU A 131 -12.69 -20.64 10.85
CA GLU A 131 -13.71 -20.32 11.85
C GLU A 131 -13.99 -18.81 11.81
N GLY A 132 -15.12 -18.40 12.40
CA GLY A 132 -15.55 -17.01 12.43
C GLY A 132 -16.26 -16.55 11.16
N GLU A 133 -16.59 -15.27 11.13
CA GLU A 133 -17.40 -14.63 10.09
C GLU A 133 -16.86 -13.25 9.74
N ALA A 134 -17.07 -12.85 8.49
CA ALA A 134 -16.73 -11.52 7.98
C ALA A 134 -17.89 -10.96 7.16
N TRP A 135 -18.07 -9.64 7.20
CA TRP A 135 -19.05 -8.90 6.41
C TRP A 135 -18.38 -7.76 5.66
N LEU A 136 -18.82 -7.53 4.42
CA LEU A 136 -18.50 -6.36 3.60
C LEU A 136 -19.80 -5.64 3.26
N PHE A 137 -19.91 -4.36 3.62
CA PHE A 137 -21.09 -3.52 3.40
C PHE A 137 -22.39 -4.19 3.86
N GLY A 138 -22.36 -4.81 5.04
CA GLY A 138 -23.49 -5.56 5.63
C GLY A 138 -23.77 -6.92 4.99
N GLN A 139 -23.06 -7.31 3.91
CA GLN A 139 -23.20 -8.63 3.29
C GLN A 139 -22.16 -9.60 3.84
N PRO A 140 -22.53 -10.83 4.23
CA PRO A 140 -21.55 -11.83 4.66
C PRO A 140 -20.62 -12.19 3.50
N VAL A 141 -19.33 -12.34 3.79
CA VAL A 141 -18.34 -12.81 2.81
C VAL A 141 -18.53 -14.32 2.64
N ASP A 142 -18.96 -14.74 1.45
CA ASP A 142 -19.25 -16.15 1.17
C ASP A 142 -17.97 -17.00 1.26
N ARG A 143 -18.06 -18.14 1.97
CA ARG A 143 -16.98 -19.11 2.14
C ARG A 143 -16.71 -19.95 0.87
N ARG A 144 -17.50 -19.81 -0.20
CA ARG A 144 -17.46 -20.72 -1.37
C ARG A 144 -17.44 -20.05 -2.75
N ILE A 145 -17.40 -18.73 -2.84
CA ILE A 145 -17.51 -18.03 -4.13
C ILE A 145 -16.12 -17.67 -4.69
N SER A 146 -15.78 -18.31 -5.83
CA SER A 146 -14.93 -17.75 -6.89
C SER A 146 -15.49 -16.39 -7.33
N PRO A 147 -14.68 -15.33 -7.54
CA PRO A 147 -15.14 -13.95 -7.63
C PRO A 147 -16.37 -13.77 -8.54
N PRO A 148 -17.44 -13.09 -8.09
CA PRO A 148 -18.56 -12.73 -8.95
C PRO A 148 -18.08 -11.92 -10.16
N ALA A 149 -18.46 -12.35 -11.36
CA ALA A 149 -18.09 -11.75 -12.64
C ALA A 149 -18.67 -10.33 -12.90
N SER A 150 -19.26 -9.66 -11.92
CA SER A 150 -19.82 -8.33 -12.11
C SER A 150 -19.87 -7.54 -10.79
N GLY A 151 -19.07 -6.48 -10.70
CA GLY A 151 -19.37 -5.36 -9.79
C GLY A 151 -18.43 -5.09 -8.62
N TRP A 152 -17.30 -5.80 -8.45
CA TRP A 152 -16.34 -5.49 -7.38
C TRP A 152 -15.52 -4.24 -7.72
N ALA A 153 -16.06 -3.06 -7.41
CA ALA A 153 -15.34 -1.80 -7.49
C ALA A 153 -14.66 -1.49 -6.16
N ILE A 154 -13.50 -2.12 -5.90
CA ILE A 154 -12.56 -1.60 -4.92
C ILE A 154 -12.04 -0.28 -5.49
N CYS A 155 -12.55 0.83 -4.95
CA CYS A 155 -12.10 2.20 -5.19
C CYS A 155 -11.88 2.57 -6.68
N ARG A 156 -12.96 2.77 -7.44
CA ARG A 156 -12.83 3.55 -8.69
C ARG A 156 -12.46 4.98 -8.32
N ARG A 157 -11.24 5.41 -8.65
CA ARG A 157 -10.93 6.85 -8.78
C ARG A 157 -12.03 7.46 -9.66
N PRO A 158 -12.63 8.60 -9.29
CA PRO A 158 -13.51 9.30 -10.21
C PRO A 158 -12.69 9.66 -11.44
N SER A 159 -13.05 9.07 -12.59
CA SER A 159 -12.55 9.50 -13.89
C SER A 159 -12.96 10.96 -14.05
N ARG A 160 -12.00 11.88 -13.97
CA ARG A 160 -12.19 13.23 -14.50
C ARG A 160 -12.46 13.07 -15.99
N SER A 161 -13.69 13.40 -16.38
CA SER A 161 -14.04 13.76 -17.74
C SER A 161 -13.10 14.89 -18.18
N ILE A 162 -12.18 14.58 -19.10
CA ILE A 162 -11.61 15.60 -19.97
C ILE A 162 -12.63 15.76 -21.08
N ALA A 163 -13.42 16.81 -20.98
CA ALA A 163 -14.21 17.33 -22.08
C ALA A 163 -13.26 18.02 -23.07
N SER A 164 -13.35 17.61 -24.32
CA SER A 164 -13.10 18.42 -25.52
C SER A 164 -13.83 17.78 -26.67
#